data_AF-U6D596-F1
#
_entry.id   AF-U6D596-F1
#
_cell.length_a   1.000
_cell.length_b   1.000
_cell.length_c   1.000
_cell.angle_alpha   90.00
_cell.angle_beta   90.00
_cell.angle_gamma   90.00
#
_symmetry.space_group_name_H-M   'P 1'
#
loop_
_entity.id
_entity.type
_entity.pdbx_description
1 polymer ?
#
loop_
_entity_poly.entity_id
_entity_poly.type
_entity_poly.pdbx_seq_one_letter_code
_entity_poly.pdbx_strand_id
1 'polypeptide(L)'
;SGSSDPYCIVKVDDEVVARTATVWRSLSPFWGEEYTIHLPLDFHHLAFYVLDEDTVGHDDVIGKISLSREAIAADPRGIDSWINLSRVDPDAEVQGEIYLDVQMLEDTRGRCLRCHVLQARDLAPRDITGTSDPFARVFWGSQSLETSTIKKTRFPHWNEVLELREMPGAPAPLRVELWDWDMVGKNDFLGMVEFPPRVLQQNAPSGWFRLLPFPRAEEDSGGTLGALRLKVRLIEDRVLPSRYYQPLTELLMASVLGPAEEDAASPLAVLEELTLGDCRQDLATKLVKLFLGQGLAGPFLDYLTRREVARTTDPNTLFRSNSLASKAMEQFMK
;
A
#
# COMPACT_ATOMS: atom_id res chain seq x y z
N SER A 1 -16.66 -12.42 35.27
CA SER A 1 -17.47 -11.36 34.63
C SER A 1 -16.79 -11.04 33.31
N GLY A 2 -17.36 -11.47 32.19
CA GLY A 2 -16.71 -11.42 30.87
C GLY A 2 -16.80 -10.02 30.26
N SER A 3 -15.92 -9.13 30.70
CA SER A 3 -15.68 -7.85 30.06
C SER A 3 -14.30 -7.88 29.43
N SER A 4 -14.20 -7.45 28.18
CA SER A 4 -12.94 -7.23 27.48
C SER A 4 -12.52 -5.77 27.59
N ASP A 5 -11.24 -5.51 27.37
CA ASP A 5 -10.60 -4.21 27.26
C ASP A 5 -10.17 -3.99 25.79
N PRO A 6 -11.12 -3.86 24.84
CA PRO A 6 -10.79 -3.93 23.43
C PRO A 6 -10.04 -2.70 22.89
N TYR A 7 -9.13 -2.97 21.97
CA TYR A 7 -8.51 -1.97 21.09
C TYR A 7 -8.37 -2.52 19.67
N CYS A 8 -8.09 -1.64 18.70
CA CYS A 8 -7.93 -1.98 17.30
C CYS A 8 -6.53 -1.62 16.81
N ILE A 9 -5.88 -2.55 16.11
CA ILE A 9 -4.63 -2.32 15.38
C ILE A 9 -4.96 -2.28 13.89
N VAL A 10 -4.45 -1.26 13.19
CA VAL A 10 -4.48 -1.17 11.73
C VAL A 10 -3.12 -1.60 11.19
N LYS A 11 -3.14 -2.55 10.26
CA LYS A 11 -1.96 -3.02 9.53
C LYS A 11 -2.06 -2.79 8.03
N VAL A 12 -0.94 -2.45 7.40
CA VAL A 12 -0.79 -2.40 5.94
C VAL A 12 0.27 -3.44 5.57
N ASP A 13 -0.11 -4.45 4.78
CA ASP A 13 0.78 -5.57 4.44
C ASP A 13 1.58 -6.11 5.65
N ASP A 14 0.84 -6.41 6.73
CA ASP A 14 1.33 -6.93 8.01
C ASP A 14 2.17 -5.97 8.88
N GLU A 15 2.46 -4.75 8.41
CA GLU A 15 3.08 -3.70 9.22
C GLU A 15 2.04 -2.88 9.99
N VAL A 16 2.24 -2.73 11.31
CA VAL A 16 1.36 -1.91 12.16
C VAL A 16 1.56 -0.43 11.84
N VAL A 17 0.49 0.23 11.41
CA VAL A 17 0.51 1.65 11.02
C VAL A 17 -0.30 2.54 11.97
N ALA A 18 -1.25 1.97 12.71
CA ALA A 18 -2.02 2.68 13.71
C ALA A 18 -2.54 1.73 14.80
N ARG A 19 -2.83 2.29 15.97
CA ARG A 19 -3.47 1.60 17.11
C ARG A 19 -4.42 2.57 17.81
N THR A 20 -5.65 2.14 18.06
CA THR A 20 -6.61 2.92 18.84
C THR A 20 -6.28 2.92 20.33
N ALA A 21 -6.92 3.82 21.07
CA ALA A 21 -7.02 3.73 22.51
C ALA A 21 -7.77 2.45 22.93
N THR A 22 -7.45 1.99 24.13
CA THR A 22 -8.10 0.84 24.76
C THR A 22 -9.37 1.30 25.47
N VAL A 23 -10.48 0.61 25.21
CA VAL A 23 -11.75 0.89 25.88
C VAL A 23 -11.96 -0.14 26.98
N TRP A 24 -11.76 0.26 28.22
CA TRP A 24 -11.84 -0.65 29.36
C TRP A 24 -13.26 -1.18 29.60
N ARG A 25 -13.35 -2.49 29.81
CA ARG A 25 -14.52 -3.26 30.24
C ARG A 25 -15.75 -3.07 29.36
N SER A 26 -15.57 -3.20 28.04
CA SER A 26 -16.63 -3.05 27.06
C SER A 26 -16.64 -4.17 26.02
N LEU A 27 -17.84 -4.65 25.69
CA LEU A 27 -18.10 -5.53 24.53
C LEU A 27 -18.67 -4.76 23.33
N SER A 28 -18.78 -3.43 23.44
CA SER A 28 -19.28 -2.55 22.39
C SER A 28 -18.48 -1.24 22.39
N PRO A 29 -17.17 -1.32 22.12
CA PRO A 29 -16.30 -0.14 22.18
C PRO A 29 -16.67 0.89 21.12
N PHE A 30 -16.48 2.16 21.46
CA PHE A 30 -16.54 3.28 20.52
C PHE A 30 -15.21 4.04 20.60
N TRP A 31 -14.40 3.93 19.55
CA TRP A 31 -13.11 4.63 19.47
C TRP A 31 -13.26 6.04 18.89
N GLY A 32 -13.99 6.19 17.79
CA GLY A 32 -14.19 7.48 17.12
C GLY A 32 -12.89 8.11 16.60
N GLU A 33 -11.85 7.31 16.38
CA GLU A 33 -10.53 7.77 15.94
C GLU A 33 -10.41 7.75 14.41
N GLU A 34 -9.72 8.74 13.87
CA GLU A 34 -9.47 8.90 12.44
C GLU A 34 -7.96 8.97 12.17
N TYR A 35 -7.51 8.22 11.17
CA TYR A 35 -6.10 8.12 10.80
C TYR A 35 -5.94 8.42 9.31
N THR A 36 -4.98 9.28 8.98
CA THR A 36 -4.50 9.50 7.61
C THR A 36 -3.11 8.87 7.50
N ILE A 37 -2.97 7.86 6.64
CA ILE A 37 -1.75 7.05 6.52
C ILE A 37 -1.24 7.16 5.08
N HIS A 38 0.06 7.41 4.90
CA HIS A 38 0.70 7.36 3.60
C HIS A 38 1.03 5.90 3.26
N LEU A 39 0.41 5.39 2.19
CA LEU A 39 0.55 4.00 1.77
C LEU A 39 1.59 3.86 0.64
N PRO A 40 2.38 2.78 0.61
CA PRO A 40 3.15 2.39 -0.57
C PRO A 40 2.25 2.26 -1.81
N LEU A 41 2.75 2.60 -3.00
CA LEU A 41 1.99 2.56 -4.25
C LEU A 41 1.47 1.15 -4.61
N ASP A 42 2.14 0.14 -4.11
CA ASP A 42 1.93 -1.28 -4.34
C ASP A 42 1.41 -2.02 -3.11
N PHE A 43 0.83 -1.31 -2.12
CA PHE A 43 0.20 -1.99 -1.00
C PHE A 43 -0.96 -2.89 -1.48
N HIS A 44 -1.20 -4.00 -0.79
CA HIS A 44 -2.19 -4.98 -1.25
C HIS A 44 -3.38 -5.11 -0.33
N HIS A 45 -3.15 -5.05 0.99
CA HIS A 45 -4.25 -5.18 1.94
C HIS A 45 -4.09 -4.26 3.15
N LEU A 46 -5.24 -3.79 3.62
CA LEU A 46 -5.41 -3.08 4.88
C LEU A 46 -6.16 -4.02 5.83
N ALA A 47 -5.55 -4.33 6.96
CA ALA A 47 -6.13 -5.21 7.96
C ALA A 47 -6.42 -4.47 9.27
N PHE A 48 -7.53 -4.83 9.90
CA PHE A 48 -7.96 -4.32 11.20
C PHE A 48 -8.06 -5.50 12.15
N TYR A 49 -7.26 -5.52 13.20
CA TYR A 49 -7.31 -6.53 14.25
C TYR A 49 -7.96 -5.91 15.47
N VAL A 50 -8.98 -6.56 15.99
CA VAL A 50 -9.55 -6.21 17.30
C VAL A 50 -8.95 -7.18 18.31
N LEU A 51 -8.33 -6.64 19.35
CA LEU A 51 -7.68 -7.39 20.41
C LEU A 51 -8.27 -7.00 21.77
N ASP A 52 -8.18 -7.91 22.73
CA ASP A 52 -8.45 -7.69 24.15
C ASP A 52 -7.13 -7.38 24.85
N GLU A 53 -6.98 -6.21 25.48
CA GLU A 53 -5.75 -5.87 26.20
C GLU A 53 -5.69 -6.61 27.54
N ASP A 54 -4.70 -7.49 27.68
CA ASP A 54 -4.51 -8.28 28.89
C ASP A 54 -3.47 -7.65 29.82
N THR A 55 -3.79 -7.61 31.12
CA THR A 55 -2.84 -7.07 32.12
C THR A 55 -1.57 -7.94 32.25
N VAL A 56 -1.64 -9.21 31.85
CA VAL A 56 -0.54 -10.17 31.92
C VAL A 56 -0.63 -11.13 30.73
N GLY A 57 0.38 -11.13 29.86
CA GLY A 57 0.48 -12.05 28.71
C GLY A 57 0.54 -11.32 27.37
N HIS A 58 0.19 -12.04 26.31
CA HIS A 58 -0.06 -11.46 24.99
C HIS A 58 -1.56 -11.20 24.85
N ASP A 59 -1.91 -10.06 24.28
CA ASP A 59 -3.30 -9.65 24.05
C ASP A 59 -4.06 -10.65 23.17
N ASP A 60 -5.23 -11.08 23.62
CA ASP A 60 -6.08 -12.03 22.92
C ASP A 60 -6.70 -11.40 21.66
N VAL A 61 -6.48 -12.03 20.49
CA VAL A 61 -7.09 -11.57 19.23
C VAL A 61 -8.57 -11.96 19.18
N ILE A 62 -9.45 -10.97 19.19
CA ILE A 62 -10.90 -11.15 19.08
C ILE A 62 -11.28 -11.49 17.63
N GLY A 63 -10.68 -10.80 16.66
CA GLY A 63 -10.90 -11.07 15.23
C GLY A 63 -10.24 -10.06 14.30
N LYS A 64 -10.35 -10.32 13.00
CA LYS A 64 -9.74 -9.50 11.93
C LYS A 64 -10.76 -9.13 10.86
N ILE A 65 -10.53 -8.00 10.22
CA ILE A 65 -11.10 -7.65 8.91
C ILE A 65 -9.93 -7.39 7.98
N SER A 66 -9.95 -8.00 6.79
CA SER A 66 -8.96 -7.75 5.74
C SER A 66 -9.65 -7.13 4.53
N LEU A 67 -9.19 -5.97 4.09
CA LEU A 67 -9.68 -5.28 2.90
C LEU A 67 -8.56 -5.22 1.87
N SER A 68 -8.78 -5.80 0.69
CA SER A 68 -7.82 -5.65 -0.41
C SER A 68 -7.87 -4.22 -0.97
N ARG A 69 -6.78 -3.78 -1.58
CA ARG A 69 -6.71 -2.50 -2.29
C ARG A 69 -7.83 -2.38 -3.33
N GLU A 70 -8.10 -3.45 -4.07
CA GLU A 70 -9.14 -3.49 -5.10
C GLU A 70 -10.53 -3.30 -4.48
N ALA A 71 -10.79 -3.96 -3.33
CA ALA A 71 -12.06 -3.82 -2.62
C ALA A 71 -12.29 -2.39 -2.13
N ILE A 72 -11.25 -1.72 -1.61
CA ILE A 72 -11.34 -0.32 -1.17
C ILE A 72 -11.53 0.62 -2.37
N ALA A 73 -10.82 0.36 -3.47
CA ALA A 73 -10.86 1.18 -4.68
C ALA A 73 -12.13 0.98 -5.54
N ALA A 74 -12.93 -0.07 -5.27
CA ALA A 74 -14.12 -0.40 -6.03
C ALA A 74 -15.22 0.68 -5.97
N ASP A 75 -15.37 1.38 -4.83
CA ASP A 75 -16.24 2.57 -4.71
C ASP A 75 -15.36 3.82 -4.45
N PRO A 76 -15.40 4.85 -5.32
CA PRO A 76 -14.66 6.10 -5.12
C PRO A 76 -14.98 6.85 -3.80
N ARG A 77 -16.13 6.57 -3.18
CA ARG A 77 -16.50 7.11 -1.87
C ARG A 77 -15.85 6.36 -0.72
N GLY A 78 -15.25 5.20 -1.00
CA GLY A 78 -14.70 4.28 -0.03
C GLY A 78 -15.77 3.38 0.58
N ILE A 79 -15.39 2.71 1.67
CA ILE A 79 -16.25 1.81 2.44
C ILE A 79 -16.78 2.58 3.65
N ASP A 80 -18.09 2.50 3.91
CA ASP A 80 -18.74 3.02 5.11
C ASP A 80 -19.83 2.04 5.55
N SER A 81 -19.44 0.97 6.24
CA SER A 81 -20.33 -0.14 6.60
C SER A 81 -19.91 -0.84 7.88
N TRP A 82 -20.84 -1.61 8.46
CA TRP A 82 -20.48 -2.64 9.44
C TRP A 82 -19.88 -3.83 8.70
N ILE A 83 -18.75 -4.34 9.17
CA ILE A 83 -18.05 -5.49 8.59
C ILE A 83 -17.85 -6.51 9.68
N ASN A 84 -18.20 -7.77 9.41
CA ASN A 84 -18.06 -8.85 10.39
C ASN A 84 -16.59 -9.19 10.58
N LEU A 85 -16.21 -9.45 11.84
CA LEU A 85 -14.88 -9.97 12.16
C LEU A 85 -14.79 -11.44 11.74
N SER A 86 -13.67 -11.81 11.13
CA SER A 86 -13.28 -13.19 10.88
C SER A 86 -12.32 -13.69 11.96
N ARG A 87 -12.29 -15.00 12.22
CA ARG A 87 -11.26 -15.60 13.07
C ARG A 87 -9.89 -15.33 12.46
N VAL A 88 -8.91 -15.07 13.31
CA VAL A 88 -7.52 -14.99 12.90
C VAL A 88 -6.95 -16.38 12.98
N ASP A 89 -6.48 -16.86 11.85
CA ASP A 89 -5.73 -18.10 11.79
C ASP A 89 -4.25 -17.75 11.62
N PRO A 90 -3.37 -18.16 12.55
CA PRO A 90 -1.94 -17.89 12.44
C PRO A 90 -1.33 -18.36 11.11
N ASP A 91 -1.80 -19.47 10.54
CA ASP A 91 -1.31 -20.02 9.27
C ASP A 91 -1.82 -19.21 8.05
N ALA A 92 -2.83 -18.35 8.24
CA ALA A 92 -3.31 -17.43 7.21
C ALA A 92 -2.54 -16.09 7.20
N GLU A 93 -1.76 -15.80 8.25
CA GLU A 93 -0.93 -14.60 8.38
C GLU A 93 0.43 -14.83 7.71
N VAL A 94 0.42 -14.88 6.38
CA VAL A 94 1.61 -15.13 5.55
C VAL A 94 2.23 -13.82 5.08
N GLN A 95 3.54 -13.68 5.32
CA GLN A 95 4.34 -12.53 4.92
C GLN A 95 5.59 -12.97 4.16
N GLY A 96 6.00 -12.18 3.18
CA GLY A 96 7.29 -12.30 2.51
C GLY A 96 7.22 -12.85 1.09
N GLU A 97 8.39 -12.94 0.47
CA GLU A 97 8.57 -13.40 -0.90
C GLU A 97 9.72 -14.41 -0.97
N ILE A 98 9.63 -15.32 -1.93
CA ILE A 98 10.66 -16.32 -2.24
C ILE A 98 11.19 -16.12 -3.66
N TYR A 99 12.50 -16.17 -3.82
CA TYR A 99 13.15 -16.21 -5.13
C TYR A 99 13.38 -17.66 -5.54
N LEU A 100 12.78 -18.05 -6.66
CA LEU A 100 12.92 -19.37 -7.25
C LEU A 100 13.45 -19.26 -8.69
N ASP A 101 14.27 -20.22 -9.09
CA ASP A 101 14.56 -20.50 -10.51
C ASP A 101 14.21 -21.96 -10.80
N VAL A 102 13.15 -22.17 -11.57
CA VAL A 102 12.61 -23.49 -11.89
C VAL A 102 12.96 -23.83 -13.33
N GLN A 103 13.45 -25.05 -13.55
CA GLN A 103 13.78 -25.54 -14.88
C GLN A 103 13.20 -26.94 -15.07
N MET A 104 12.62 -27.17 -16.26
CA MET A 104 12.22 -28.50 -16.69
C MET A 104 13.28 -29.04 -17.65
N LEU A 105 13.98 -30.09 -17.24
CA LEU A 105 15.04 -30.73 -18.01
C LEU A 105 14.58 -32.10 -18.50
N GLU A 106 15.15 -32.59 -19.59
CA GLU A 106 14.91 -33.92 -20.10
C GLU A 106 16.25 -34.63 -20.31
N ASP A 107 16.42 -35.79 -19.67
CA ASP A 107 17.61 -36.62 -19.77
C ASP A 107 17.27 -38.05 -20.23
N THR A 108 18.28 -38.91 -20.36
CA THR A 108 18.09 -40.32 -20.79
C THR A 108 17.20 -41.15 -19.86
N ARG A 109 16.89 -40.63 -18.66
CA ARG A 109 16.06 -41.26 -17.63
C ARG A 109 14.69 -40.56 -17.49
N GLY A 110 14.36 -39.61 -18.38
CA GLY A 110 13.08 -38.91 -18.44
C GLY A 110 13.15 -37.43 -18.05
N ARG A 111 11.98 -36.83 -17.80
CA ARG A 111 11.90 -35.43 -17.36
C ARG A 111 12.28 -35.27 -15.90
N CYS A 112 12.97 -34.16 -15.62
CA CYS A 112 13.46 -33.79 -14.30
C CYS A 112 13.08 -32.33 -14.03
N LEU A 113 12.44 -32.08 -12.89
CA LEU A 113 12.19 -30.75 -12.37
C LEU A 113 13.36 -30.35 -11.48
N ARG A 114 14.06 -29.29 -11.87
CA ARG A 114 15.13 -28.67 -11.09
C ARG A 114 14.58 -27.38 -10.48
N CYS A 115 14.40 -27.35 -9.17
CA CYS A 115 13.97 -26.17 -8.44
C CYS A 115 15.15 -25.61 -7.66
N HIS A 116 15.68 -24.47 -8.10
CA HIS A 116 16.69 -23.72 -7.36
C HIS A 116 15.98 -22.78 -6.39
N VAL A 117 16.10 -23.10 -5.11
CA VAL A 117 15.59 -22.27 -4.01
C VAL A 117 16.72 -21.34 -3.58
N LEU A 118 16.67 -20.08 -4.02
CA LEU A 118 17.77 -19.15 -3.81
C LEU A 118 17.69 -18.49 -2.43
N GLN A 119 16.62 -17.76 -2.18
CA GLN A 119 16.48 -16.89 -1.01
C GLN A 119 15.01 -16.53 -0.77
N ALA A 120 14.71 -16.09 0.45
CA ALA A 120 13.46 -15.41 0.76
C ALA A 120 13.72 -14.11 1.50
N ARG A 121 12.73 -13.23 1.54
CA ARG A 121 12.81 -11.94 2.24
C ARG A 121 11.52 -11.60 2.94
N ASP A 122 11.65 -10.80 3.99
CA ASP A 122 10.55 -10.24 4.76
C ASP A 122 9.58 -11.31 5.30
N LEU A 123 10.11 -12.48 5.68
CA LEU A 123 9.31 -13.58 6.24
C LEU A 123 8.62 -13.18 7.54
N ALA A 124 7.47 -13.77 7.84
CA ALA A 124 6.77 -13.55 9.10
C ALA A 124 7.65 -13.97 10.30
N PRO A 125 7.74 -13.19 11.38
CA PRO A 125 8.43 -13.60 12.60
C PRO A 125 7.55 -14.56 13.39
N ARG A 126 7.91 -15.85 13.47
CA ARG A 126 7.16 -16.84 14.27
C ARG A 126 7.81 -17.10 15.64
N ASP A 127 9.13 -16.94 15.75
CA ASP A 127 9.80 -17.02 17.03
C ASP A 127 9.52 -15.81 17.93
N ILE A 128 9.51 -16.04 19.25
CA ILE A 128 9.49 -14.99 20.28
C ILE A 128 10.65 -14.00 20.13
N THR A 129 11.76 -14.42 19.52
CA THR A 129 12.91 -13.54 19.24
C THR A 129 12.65 -12.54 18.11
N GLY A 130 11.49 -12.58 17.47
CA GLY A 130 11.16 -11.73 16.32
C GLY A 130 11.83 -12.21 15.02
N THR A 131 12.22 -13.48 14.96
CA THR A 131 12.86 -14.14 13.82
C THR A 131 12.10 -15.41 13.43
N SER A 132 12.68 -16.17 12.50
CA SER A 132 12.31 -17.55 12.22
C SER A 132 13.57 -18.38 11.94
N ASP A 133 13.45 -19.69 12.00
CA ASP A 133 14.38 -20.72 11.51
C ASP A 133 13.85 -21.33 10.18
N PRO A 134 13.79 -20.57 9.06
CA PRO A 134 13.09 -21.01 7.85
C PRO A 134 13.78 -22.16 7.09
N PHE A 135 12.96 -23.06 6.55
CA PHE A 135 13.31 -24.02 5.50
C PHE A 135 12.20 -24.11 4.44
N ALA A 136 12.56 -24.52 3.22
CA ALA A 136 11.63 -24.71 2.12
C ALA A 136 11.42 -26.20 1.82
N ARG A 137 10.18 -26.59 1.57
CA ARG A 137 9.79 -27.93 1.13
C ARG A 137 9.19 -27.85 -0.27
N VAL A 138 9.84 -28.49 -1.23
CA VAL A 138 9.42 -28.53 -2.63
C VAL A 138 8.69 -29.83 -2.89
N PHE A 139 7.46 -29.73 -3.39
CA PHE A 139 6.60 -30.83 -3.78
C PHE A 139 6.40 -30.87 -5.29
N TRP A 140 6.53 -32.05 -5.86
CA TRP A 140 6.13 -32.31 -7.24
C TRP A 140 5.55 -33.71 -7.38
N GLY A 141 4.25 -33.80 -7.70
CA GLY A 141 3.52 -35.06 -7.67
C GLY A 141 3.47 -35.65 -6.25
N SER A 142 3.91 -36.89 -6.10
CA SER A 142 4.01 -37.57 -4.79
C SER A 142 5.38 -37.41 -4.12
N GLN A 143 6.30 -36.65 -4.72
CA GLN A 143 7.65 -36.47 -4.21
C GLN A 143 7.77 -35.16 -3.46
N SER A 144 8.60 -35.14 -2.43
CA SER A 144 9.01 -33.92 -1.74
C SER A 144 10.48 -33.94 -1.35
N LEU A 145 11.13 -32.79 -1.43
CA LEU A 145 12.49 -32.54 -0.94
C LEU A 145 12.50 -31.27 -0.11
N GLU A 146 13.44 -31.16 0.82
CA GLU A 146 13.59 -30.01 1.72
C GLU A 146 14.97 -29.38 1.56
N THR A 147 15.05 -28.07 1.77
CA THR A 147 16.32 -27.37 1.95
C THR A 147 16.86 -27.56 3.36
N SER A 148 18.09 -27.10 3.60
CA SER A 148 18.55 -26.89 4.96
C SER A 148 17.74 -25.80 5.69
N THR A 149 17.73 -25.88 7.02
CA THR A 149 17.17 -24.86 7.90
C THR A 149 18.20 -23.78 8.18
N ILE A 150 17.85 -22.51 7.93
CA ILE A 150 18.69 -21.37 8.27
C ILE A 150 18.14 -20.72 9.52
N LYS A 151 18.93 -20.62 10.58
CA LYS A 151 18.42 -20.17 11.88
C LYS A 151 18.36 -18.66 12.02
N LYS A 152 17.38 -18.18 12.80
CA LYS A 152 17.23 -16.81 13.32
C LYS A 152 17.33 -15.74 12.25
N THR A 153 16.61 -15.92 11.15
CA THR A 153 16.58 -14.96 10.04
C THR A 153 15.19 -14.83 9.43
N ARG A 154 14.90 -13.62 8.94
CA ARG A 154 13.74 -13.33 8.08
C ARG A 154 14.13 -13.16 6.61
N PHE A 155 15.43 -13.31 6.33
CA PHE A 155 16.07 -13.15 5.02
C PHE A 155 17.00 -14.36 4.74
N PRO A 156 16.47 -15.59 4.64
CA PRO A 156 17.29 -16.76 4.39
C PRO A 156 17.86 -16.77 2.97
N HIS A 157 19.10 -17.25 2.83
CA HIS A 157 19.77 -17.51 1.56
C HIS A 157 20.22 -18.97 1.52
N TRP A 158 19.39 -19.85 0.96
CA TRP A 158 19.69 -21.28 0.85
C TRP A 158 20.67 -21.55 -0.30
N ASN A 159 20.39 -20.98 -1.48
CA ASN A 159 21.10 -21.29 -2.72
C ASN A 159 21.19 -22.81 -2.98
N GLU A 160 20.10 -23.53 -2.73
CA GLU A 160 20.02 -24.98 -2.83
C GLU A 160 19.22 -25.42 -4.05
N VAL A 161 19.67 -26.47 -4.72
CA VAL A 161 19.01 -27.03 -5.90
C VAL A 161 18.38 -28.37 -5.53
N LEU A 162 17.06 -28.45 -5.62
CA LEU A 162 16.29 -29.66 -5.38
C LEU A 162 15.81 -30.24 -6.72
N GLU A 163 16.20 -31.48 -6.99
CA GLU A 163 15.89 -32.18 -8.24
C GLU A 163 14.89 -33.31 -7.99
N LEU A 164 13.70 -33.18 -8.60
CA LEU A 164 12.64 -34.19 -8.54
C LEU A 164 12.44 -34.78 -9.94
N ARG A 165 12.17 -36.09 -10.01
CA ARG A 165 12.03 -36.80 -11.30
C ARG A 165 10.59 -37.07 -11.59
N GLU A 166 10.21 -36.96 -12.86
CA GLU A 166 8.81 -37.16 -13.23
C GLU A 166 8.39 -38.60 -12.92
N MET A 167 7.28 -38.72 -12.18
CA MET A 167 6.66 -39.99 -11.88
C MET A 167 5.56 -40.28 -12.91
N PRO A 168 5.31 -41.56 -13.25
CA PRO A 168 4.19 -41.92 -14.13
C PRO A 168 2.86 -41.43 -13.55
N GLY A 169 2.09 -40.66 -14.33
CA GLY A 169 0.82 -40.11 -13.88
C GLY A 169 0.37 -38.88 -14.65
N ALA A 170 -0.66 -38.22 -14.14
CA ALA A 170 -1.10 -36.93 -14.65
C ALA A 170 -0.06 -35.83 -14.31
N PRO A 171 0.10 -34.80 -15.16
CA PRO A 171 0.97 -33.66 -14.86
C PRO A 171 0.61 -33.04 -13.51
N ALA A 172 1.59 -32.98 -12.60
CA ALA A 172 1.40 -32.46 -11.25
C ALA A 172 1.89 -31.00 -11.13
N PRO A 173 1.22 -30.16 -10.32
CA PRO A 173 1.70 -28.83 -10.01
C PRO A 173 3.00 -28.90 -9.20
N LEU A 174 3.82 -27.86 -9.30
CA LEU A 174 4.95 -27.63 -8.41
C LEU A 174 4.44 -26.79 -7.24
N ARG A 175 4.61 -27.26 -6.01
CA ARG A 175 4.29 -26.48 -4.81
C ARG A 175 5.55 -26.31 -3.97
N VAL A 176 5.83 -25.10 -3.53
CA VAL A 176 6.93 -24.79 -2.62
C VAL A 176 6.35 -24.18 -1.36
N GLU A 177 6.58 -24.81 -0.23
CA GLU A 177 6.10 -24.37 1.08
C GLU A 177 7.29 -23.92 1.93
N LEU A 178 7.15 -22.81 2.64
CA LEU A 178 8.10 -22.33 3.63
C LEU A 178 7.55 -22.57 5.03
N TRP A 179 8.45 -22.98 5.91
CA TRP A 179 8.13 -23.38 7.27
C TRP A 179 9.20 -22.85 8.21
N ASP A 180 8.77 -22.44 9.39
CA ASP A 180 9.65 -22.18 10.52
C ASP A 180 9.93 -23.50 11.26
N TRP A 181 11.19 -23.82 11.48
CA TRP A 181 11.54 -25.02 12.23
C TRP A 181 11.53 -24.73 13.73
N ASP A 182 10.65 -25.43 14.45
CA ASP A 182 10.57 -25.33 15.90
C ASP A 182 11.24 -26.51 16.57
N MET A 183 12.12 -26.23 17.54
CA MET A 183 12.77 -27.27 18.33
C MET A 183 11.77 -28.07 19.18
N VAL A 184 10.66 -27.44 19.59
CA VAL A 184 9.62 -28.03 20.43
C VAL A 184 8.26 -27.68 19.85
N GLY A 185 7.54 -28.67 19.33
CA GLY A 185 6.18 -28.48 18.80
C GLY A 185 6.08 -28.88 17.34
N LYS A 186 5.08 -28.30 16.66
CA LYS A 186 4.95 -28.37 15.21
C LYS A 186 5.61 -27.11 14.63
N ASN A 187 6.22 -27.27 13.47
CA ASN A 187 6.74 -26.18 12.66
C ASN A 187 5.61 -25.22 12.27
N ASP A 188 5.85 -23.92 12.42
CA ASP A 188 4.91 -22.89 11.99
C ASP A 188 4.98 -22.64 10.48
N PHE A 189 3.82 -22.44 9.86
CA PHE A 189 3.75 -22.18 8.43
C PHE A 189 4.14 -20.74 8.10
N LEU A 190 5.04 -20.55 7.12
CA LEU A 190 5.48 -19.22 6.69
C LEU A 190 4.88 -18.79 5.35
N GLY A 191 4.27 -19.72 4.59
CA GLY A 191 3.62 -19.43 3.32
C GLY A 191 4.01 -20.37 2.20
N MET A 192 3.34 -20.28 1.06
CA MET A 192 3.59 -21.17 -0.08
C MET A 192 3.42 -20.48 -1.44
N VAL A 193 3.97 -21.10 -2.48
CA VAL A 193 3.69 -20.78 -3.89
C VAL A 193 3.41 -22.06 -4.67
N GLU A 194 2.44 -22.01 -5.59
CA GLU A 194 2.08 -23.16 -6.41
C GLU A 194 1.98 -22.75 -7.89
N PHE A 195 2.60 -23.57 -8.74
CA PHE A 195 2.67 -23.38 -10.17
C PHE A 195 1.98 -24.54 -10.89
N PRO A 196 0.91 -24.26 -11.66
CA PRO A 196 0.23 -25.28 -12.45
C PRO A 196 1.17 -25.95 -13.46
N PRO A 197 0.94 -27.22 -13.84
CA PRO A 197 1.81 -27.95 -14.77
C PRO A 197 2.03 -27.25 -16.11
N ARG A 198 1.01 -26.51 -16.59
CA ARG A 198 1.08 -25.75 -17.85
C ARG A 198 2.14 -24.65 -17.81
N VAL A 199 2.28 -23.98 -16.66
CA VAL A 199 3.26 -22.91 -16.46
C VAL A 199 4.67 -23.49 -16.52
N LEU A 200 4.90 -24.60 -15.83
CA LEU A 200 6.20 -25.30 -15.80
C LEU A 200 6.70 -25.71 -17.19
N GLN A 201 5.79 -26.01 -18.12
CA GLN A 201 6.12 -26.45 -19.48
C GLN A 201 6.33 -25.31 -20.47
N GLN A 202 5.63 -24.18 -20.28
CA GLN A 202 5.65 -23.07 -21.23
C GLN A 202 6.62 -21.96 -20.83
N ASN A 203 6.57 -21.56 -19.56
CA ASN A 203 7.35 -20.46 -18.99
C ASN A 203 7.71 -20.86 -17.56
N ALA A 204 8.82 -21.58 -17.42
CA ALA A 204 9.25 -22.06 -16.12
C ALA A 204 9.48 -20.86 -15.16
N PRO A 205 8.90 -20.89 -13.94
CA PRO A 205 8.96 -19.76 -13.01
C PRO A 205 10.40 -19.37 -12.65
N SER A 206 10.74 -18.09 -12.84
CA SER A 206 12.03 -17.54 -12.43
C SER A 206 11.85 -16.11 -11.91
N GLY A 207 12.24 -15.85 -10.66
CA GLY A 207 12.11 -14.55 -10.02
C GLY A 207 11.55 -14.60 -8.60
N TRP A 208 11.12 -13.43 -8.11
CA TRP A 208 10.46 -13.27 -6.82
C TRP A 208 8.97 -13.63 -6.91
N PHE A 209 8.49 -14.41 -5.95
CA PHE A 209 7.10 -14.81 -5.83
C PHE A 209 6.61 -14.54 -4.41
N ARG A 210 5.47 -13.87 -4.29
CA ARG A 210 4.83 -13.62 -3.00
C ARG A 210 4.31 -14.92 -2.41
N LEU A 211 4.58 -15.12 -1.12
CA LEU A 211 4.05 -16.24 -0.37
C LEU A 211 2.55 -16.06 -0.12
N LEU A 212 1.81 -17.16 -0.22
CA LEU A 212 0.37 -17.21 -0.02
C LEU A 212 0.01 -18.17 1.12
N PRO A 213 -1.13 -17.95 1.80
CA PRO A 213 -1.67 -18.96 2.71
C PRO A 213 -2.11 -20.20 1.94
N PHE A 214 -2.29 -21.33 2.64
CA PHE A 214 -2.91 -22.50 2.01
C PHE A 214 -4.30 -22.15 1.47
N PRO A 215 -4.67 -22.64 0.27
CA PRO A 215 -6.04 -22.50 -0.23
C PRO A 215 -6.98 -23.23 0.71
N ARG A 216 -7.77 -22.50 1.49
CA ARG A 216 -8.80 -23.10 2.35
C ARG A 216 -10.09 -23.26 1.56
N ALA A 217 -10.76 -24.39 1.77
CA ALA A 217 -12.21 -24.41 1.63
C ALA A 217 -12.75 -23.50 2.75
N GLU A 218 -13.64 -22.57 2.42
CA GLU A 218 -14.31 -21.72 3.40
C GLU A 218 -15.03 -22.60 4.45
N GLU A 219 -14.35 -22.94 5.54
CA GLU A 219 -14.99 -23.54 6.70
C GLU A 219 -15.50 -22.41 7.57
N ASP A 220 -16.70 -21.97 7.20
CA ASP A 220 -17.59 -21.11 7.97
C ASP A 220 -18.01 -21.84 9.26
N SER A 221 -17.07 -21.98 10.19
CA SER A 221 -17.27 -22.70 11.45
C SER A 221 -17.64 -21.73 12.57
N GLY A 222 -18.85 -21.19 12.42
CA GLY A 222 -19.85 -21.09 13.50
C GLY A 222 -19.47 -20.27 14.73
N GLY A 223 -19.54 -18.95 14.60
CA GLY A 223 -19.64 -18.01 15.73
C GLY A 223 -19.56 -16.56 15.28
N THR A 224 -20.50 -15.71 15.71
CA THR A 224 -20.44 -14.27 15.43
C THR A 224 -19.41 -13.63 16.36
N LEU A 225 -18.20 -13.33 15.86
CA LEU A 225 -17.15 -12.63 16.62
C LEU A 225 -17.46 -11.14 16.89
N GLY A 226 -18.60 -10.67 16.37
CA GLY A 226 -18.97 -9.26 16.33
C GLY A 226 -18.65 -8.64 14.99
N ALA A 227 -18.83 -7.32 14.91
CA ALA A 227 -18.60 -6.54 13.71
C ALA A 227 -17.97 -5.19 14.08
N LEU A 228 -17.21 -4.62 13.16
CA LEU A 228 -16.59 -3.31 13.27
C LEU A 228 -17.23 -2.36 12.26
N ARG A 229 -17.65 -1.17 12.71
CA ARG A 229 -18.08 -0.10 11.80
C ARG A 229 -16.83 0.63 11.31
N LEU A 230 -16.57 0.56 10.01
CA LEU A 230 -15.40 1.17 9.40
C LEU A 230 -15.81 2.18 8.34
N LYS A 231 -15.09 3.30 8.31
CA LYS A 231 -15.08 4.24 7.20
C LYS A 231 -13.66 4.32 6.63
N VAL A 232 -13.45 3.76 5.44
CA VAL A 232 -12.14 3.64 4.80
C VAL A 232 -12.20 4.28 3.43
N ARG A 233 -11.29 5.22 3.14
CA ARG A 233 -11.19 5.87 1.83
C ARG A 233 -9.75 5.85 1.34
N LEU A 234 -9.54 5.37 0.12
CA LEU A 234 -8.27 5.46 -0.57
C LEU A 234 -8.26 6.72 -1.44
N ILE A 235 -7.25 7.56 -1.26
CA ILE A 235 -7.00 8.75 -2.09
C ILE A 235 -5.66 8.51 -2.81
N GLU A 236 -5.69 8.52 -4.15
CA GLU A 236 -4.49 8.39 -4.98
C GLU A 236 -4.24 9.72 -5.70
N ASP A 237 -3.18 10.43 -5.30
CA ASP A 237 -2.73 11.65 -5.98
C ASP A 237 -1.82 11.27 -7.16
N ARG A 238 -2.37 11.29 -8.37
CA ARG A 238 -1.59 10.98 -9.58
C ARG A 238 -1.01 12.26 -10.19
N VAL A 239 0.31 12.42 -10.06
CA VAL A 239 1.07 13.44 -10.79
C VAL A 239 1.36 12.93 -12.21
N LEU A 240 0.82 13.61 -13.21
CA LEU A 240 1.04 13.25 -14.61
C LEU A 240 2.42 13.75 -15.09
N PRO A 241 3.00 13.16 -16.14
CA PRO A 241 4.18 13.74 -16.79
C PRO A 241 3.93 15.19 -17.24
N SER A 242 4.98 16.02 -17.23
CA SER A 242 4.89 17.48 -17.51
C SER A 242 4.12 17.84 -18.78
N ARG A 243 4.23 17.03 -19.84
CA ARG A 243 3.51 17.22 -21.13
C ARG A 243 1.99 17.33 -20.98
N TYR A 244 1.40 16.71 -19.96
CA TYR A 244 -0.06 16.78 -19.74
C TYR A 244 -0.51 18.14 -19.20
N TYR A 245 0.39 18.87 -18.54
CA TYR A 245 0.12 20.21 -18.00
C TYR A 245 0.55 21.33 -18.97
N GLN A 246 1.20 20.99 -20.07
CA GLN A 246 1.71 21.95 -21.05
C GLN A 246 0.61 22.86 -21.63
N PRO A 247 -0.59 22.36 -22.03
CA PRO A 247 -1.64 23.23 -22.54
C PRO A 247 -2.10 24.30 -21.54
N LEU A 248 -2.25 23.93 -20.26
CA LEU A 248 -2.59 24.89 -19.21
C LEU A 248 -1.46 25.89 -18.99
N THR A 249 -0.21 25.42 -19.01
CA THR A 249 0.97 26.27 -18.83
C THR A 249 1.06 27.31 -19.95
N GLU A 250 0.89 26.90 -21.20
CA GLU A 250 0.89 27.78 -22.38
C GLU A 250 -0.26 28.81 -22.31
N LEU A 251 -1.45 28.38 -21.89
CA LEU A 251 -2.62 29.24 -21.72
C LEU A 251 -2.38 30.33 -20.64
N LEU A 252 -1.75 29.96 -19.52
CA LEU A 252 -1.37 30.90 -18.46
C LEU A 252 -0.25 31.85 -18.93
N MET A 253 0.73 31.35 -19.69
CA MET A 253 1.80 32.16 -20.28
C MET A 253 1.27 33.16 -21.32
N ALA A 254 0.31 32.76 -22.15
CA ALA A 254 -0.33 33.65 -23.12
C ALA A 254 -1.00 34.84 -22.43
N SER A 255 -1.53 34.65 -21.22
CA SER A 255 -2.17 35.73 -20.44
C SER A 255 -1.21 36.86 -20.07
N VAL A 256 0.08 36.56 -19.86
CA VAL A 256 1.10 37.56 -19.47
C VAL A 256 1.89 38.09 -20.65
N LEU A 257 1.88 37.38 -21.78
CA LEU A 257 2.58 37.77 -23.02
C LEU A 257 1.68 38.52 -24.00
N GLY A 258 0.36 38.44 -23.83
CA GLY A 258 -0.63 39.10 -24.67
C GLY A 258 -0.73 40.62 -24.42
N PRO A 259 -1.40 41.36 -25.33
CA PRO A 259 -1.64 42.79 -25.16
C PRO A 259 -2.56 43.06 -23.96
N ALA A 260 -2.26 44.10 -23.19
CA ALA A 260 -2.93 44.43 -21.92
C ALA A 260 -4.40 44.91 -22.06
N GLU A 261 -4.93 45.02 -23.28
CA GLU A 261 -6.22 45.67 -23.58
C GLU A 261 -7.42 44.70 -23.66
N GLU A 262 -7.20 43.36 -23.67
CA GLU A 262 -8.27 42.34 -23.82
C GLU A 262 -8.58 41.56 -22.51
N ASP A 263 -8.42 42.21 -21.36
CA ASP A 263 -8.02 41.50 -20.14
C ASP A 263 -9.14 41.05 -19.19
N ALA A 264 -10.41 41.26 -19.53
CA ALA A 264 -11.51 40.92 -18.61
C ALA A 264 -11.69 39.40 -18.41
N ALA A 265 -11.23 38.56 -19.34
CA ALA A 265 -11.53 37.12 -19.39
C ALA A 265 -10.31 36.20 -19.54
N SER A 266 -9.09 36.68 -19.25
CA SER A 266 -7.89 35.84 -19.37
C SER A 266 -7.94 34.64 -18.39
N PRO A 267 -7.25 33.54 -18.68
CA PRO A 267 -7.15 32.41 -17.76
C PRO A 267 -6.66 32.79 -16.35
N LEU A 268 -5.68 33.70 -16.26
CA LEU A 268 -5.21 34.22 -14.97
C LEU A 268 -6.26 35.09 -14.28
N ALA A 269 -7.04 35.86 -15.04
CA ALA A 269 -8.18 36.62 -14.53
C ALA A 269 -9.20 35.72 -13.83
N VAL A 270 -9.58 34.64 -14.52
CA VAL A 270 -10.57 33.67 -14.02
C VAL A 270 -10.04 32.96 -12.78
N LEU A 271 -8.77 32.56 -12.77
CA LEU A 271 -8.15 31.96 -11.58
C LEU A 271 -8.17 32.91 -10.39
N GLU A 272 -7.83 34.18 -10.58
CA GLU A 272 -7.88 35.18 -9.52
C GLU A 272 -9.30 35.35 -8.94
N GLU A 273 -10.32 35.42 -9.81
CA GLU A 273 -11.72 35.61 -9.41
C GLU A 273 -12.32 34.40 -8.68
N LEU A 274 -11.97 33.19 -9.10
CA LEU A 274 -12.45 31.95 -8.47
C LEU A 274 -11.72 31.63 -7.15
N THR A 275 -10.60 32.32 -6.87
CA THR A 275 -9.77 32.00 -5.71
C THR A 275 -10.30 32.65 -4.43
N LEU A 276 -10.73 31.79 -3.51
CA LEU A 276 -11.09 32.16 -2.15
C LEU A 276 -9.89 32.75 -1.38
N GLY A 277 -10.17 33.57 -0.37
CA GLY A 277 -9.14 34.34 0.33
C GLY A 277 -8.09 33.50 1.05
N ASP A 278 -8.48 32.35 1.58
CA ASP A 278 -7.63 31.36 2.25
C ASP A 278 -6.69 30.64 1.27
N CYS A 279 -7.14 30.37 0.04
CA CYS A 279 -6.33 29.72 -1.00
C CYS A 279 -5.36 30.68 -1.72
N ARG A 280 -5.54 31.99 -1.58
CA ARG A 280 -4.79 33.00 -2.36
C ARG A 280 -3.28 32.97 -2.13
N GLN A 281 -2.85 32.62 -0.92
CA GLN A 281 -1.42 32.49 -0.60
C GLN A 281 -0.77 31.30 -1.30
N ASP A 282 -1.46 30.15 -1.31
CA ASP A 282 -0.94 28.97 -1.99
C ASP A 282 -0.94 29.20 -3.50
N LEU A 283 -2.02 29.75 -4.07
CA LEU A 283 -2.07 30.11 -5.48
C LEU A 283 -0.92 31.05 -5.88
N ALA A 284 -0.69 32.13 -5.13
CA ALA A 284 0.42 33.04 -5.38
C ALA A 284 1.76 32.30 -5.40
N THR A 285 1.98 31.41 -4.44
CA THR A 285 3.21 30.61 -4.34
C THR A 285 3.38 29.68 -5.55
N LYS A 286 2.31 29.00 -5.99
CA LYS A 286 2.36 28.12 -7.16
C LYS A 286 2.59 28.90 -8.45
N LEU A 287 1.88 30.00 -8.67
CA LEU A 287 2.03 30.82 -9.87
C LEU A 287 3.40 31.47 -9.96
N VAL A 288 3.93 32.04 -8.86
CA VAL A 288 5.30 32.59 -8.85
C VAL A 288 6.31 31.53 -9.24
N LYS A 289 6.24 30.33 -8.66
CA LYS A 289 7.14 29.22 -9.02
C LYS A 289 7.01 28.81 -10.49
N LEU A 290 5.78 28.75 -11.01
CA LEU A 290 5.51 28.44 -12.41
C LEU A 290 6.18 29.46 -13.33
N PHE A 291 5.87 30.75 -13.16
CA PHE A 291 6.38 31.82 -14.03
C PHE A 291 7.87 32.06 -13.85
N LEU A 292 8.43 31.85 -12.64
CA LEU A 292 9.87 31.86 -12.42
C LEU A 292 10.56 30.74 -13.22
N GLY A 293 10.02 29.53 -13.19
CA GLY A 293 10.53 28.40 -13.98
C GLY A 293 10.46 28.60 -15.50
N GLN A 294 9.51 29.44 -15.97
CA GLN A 294 9.38 29.81 -17.39
C GLN A 294 10.17 31.07 -17.77
N GLY A 295 10.89 31.72 -16.84
CA GLY A 295 11.59 32.98 -17.10
C GLY A 295 10.67 34.19 -17.30
N LEU A 296 9.42 34.11 -16.84
CA LEU A 296 8.35 35.09 -17.04
C LEU A 296 7.85 35.73 -15.74
N ALA A 297 8.59 35.62 -14.63
CA ALA A 297 8.18 36.18 -13.34
C ALA A 297 7.92 37.69 -13.40
N GLY A 298 8.79 38.46 -14.07
CA GLY A 298 8.62 39.91 -14.25
C GLY A 298 7.31 40.26 -14.98
N PRO A 299 7.11 39.76 -16.22
CA PRO A 299 5.84 39.93 -16.95
C PRO A 299 4.60 39.52 -16.15
N PHE A 300 4.68 38.43 -15.38
CA PHE A 300 3.58 37.98 -14.53
C PHE A 300 3.25 38.95 -13.39
N LEU A 301 4.26 39.45 -12.67
CA LEU A 301 4.04 40.41 -11.57
C LEU A 301 3.50 41.74 -12.08
N ASP A 302 4.00 42.20 -13.23
CA ASP A 302 3.52 43.40 -13.91
C ASP A 302 2.06 43.24 -14.38
N TYR A 303 1.72 42.08 -14.94
CA TYR A 303 0.34 41.72 -15.28
C TYR A 303 -0.61 41.84 -14.07
N LEU A 304 -0.29 41.19 -12.94
CA LEU A 304 -1.14 41.24 -11.74
C LEU A 304 -1.28 42.66 -11.20
N THR A 305 -0.19 43.42 -11.22
CA THR A 305 -0.13 44.80 -10.69
C THR A 305 -0.99 45.74 -11.54
N ARG A 306 -0.86 45.68 -12.87
CA ARG A 306 -1.68 46.51 -13.79
C ARG A 306 -3.15 46.19 -13.66
N ARG A 307 -3.48 44.90 -13.55
CA ARG A 307 -4.86 44.43 -13.37
C ARG A 307 -5.46 44.91 -12.06
N GLU A 308 -4.72 44.82 -10.96
CA GLU A 308 -5.18 45.33 -9.66
C GLU A 308 -5.42 46.85 -9.71
N VAL A 309 -4.51 47.61 -10.34
CA VAL A 309 -4.67 49.05 -10.56
C VAL A 309 -5.92 49.35 -11.40
N ALA A 310 -6.15 48.62 -12.48
CA ALA A 310 -7.28 48.84 -13.38
C ALA A 310 -8.64 48.51 -12.74
N ARG A 311 -8.70 47.52 -11.84
CA ARG A 311 -9.94 47.09 -11.16
C ARG A 311 -10.22 47.85 -9.86
N THR A 312 -9.24 48.56 -9.31
CA THR A 312 -9.40 49.27 -8.05
C THR A 312 -10.12 50.60 -8.24
N THR A 313 -11.30 50.74 -7.63
CA THR A 313 -12.10 51.97 -7.67
C THR A 313 -11.79 52.92 -6.51
N ASP A 314 -11.36 52.41 -5.35
CA ASP A 314 -10.89 53.20 -4.21
C ASP A 314 -9.36 53.08 -4.06
N PRO A 315 -8.59 54.15 -4.31
CA PRO A 315 -7.15 54.15 -4.17
C PRO A 315 -6.64 53.68 -2.79
N ASN A 316 -7.45 53.80 -1.72
CA ASN A 316 -7.07 53.34 -0.38
C ASN A 316 -7.15 51.81 -0.20
N THR A 317 -7.58 51.08 -1.23
CA THR A 317 -7.69 49.62 -1.24
C THR A 317 -6.63 48.93 -2.10
N LEU A 318 -5.83 49.71 -2.84
CA LEU A 318 -4.78 49.23 -3.72
C LEU A 318 -3.66 48.52 -2.94
N PHE A 319 -3.23 47.35 -3.39
CA PHE A 319 -2.10 46.57 -2.87
C PHE A 319 -2.19 46.21 -1.38
N ARG A 320 -3.40 46.06 -0.83
CA ARG A 320 -3.55 45.50 0.52
C ARG A 320 -2.96 44.09 0.56
N SER A 321 -2.43 43.68 1.72
CA SER A 321 -1.71 42.41 1.96
C SER A 321 -2.50 41.12 1.67
N ASN A 322 -3.75 41.26 1.21
CA ASN A 322 -4.62 40.16 0.84
C ASN A 322 -4.96 40.10 -0.65
N SER A 323 -4.39 40.94 -1.52
CA SER A 323 -4.53 40.80 -2.98
C SER A 323 -3.62 39.71 -3.54
N LEU A 324 -3.93 39.21 -4.75
CA LEU A 324 -3.07 38.23 -5.41
C LEU A 324 -1.74 38.86 -5.82
N ALA A 325 -1.73 40.13 -6.26
CA ALA A 325 -0.50 40.82 -6.63
C ALA A 325 0.42 41.04 -5.42
N SER A 326 -0.11 41.52 -4.28
CA SER A 326 0.69 41.71 -3.06
C SER A 326 1.28 40.40 -2.54
N LYS A 327 0.50 39.32 -2.56
CA LYS A 327 0.98 37.98 -2.15
C LYS A 327 2.00 37.39 -3.12
N ALA A 328 1.82 37.60 -4.43
CA ALA A 328 2.77 37.14 -5.44
C ALA A 328 4.09 37.93 -5.35
N MET A 329 4.02 39.24 -5.14
CA MET A 329 5.20 40.09 -4.93
C MET A 329 5.96 39.67 -3.67
N GLU A 330 5.27 39.43 -2.56
CA GLU A 330 5.90 38.95 -1.32
C GLU A 330 6.59 37.58 -1.52
N GLN A 331 5.95 36.66 -2.25
CA GLN A 331 6.53 35.34 -2.53
C GLN A 331 7.71 35.39 -3.49
N PHE A 332 7.71 36.31 -4.46
CA PHE A 332 8.85 36.49 -5.37
C PHE A 332 10.07 37.10 -4.67
N MET A 333 9.86 37.93 -3.65
CA MET A 333 10.94 38.56 -2.87
C MET A 333 11.56 37.63 -1.80
N LYS A 334 10.93 36.50 -1.52
CA LYS A 334 11.40 35.48 -0.56
C LYS A 334 12.36 34.50 -1.22
#